data_AF-A0A933MBT9-F1
#
_entry.id   AF-A0A933MBT9-F1
#
_cell.length_a   1.000
_cell.length_b   1.000
_cell.length_c   1.000
_cell.angle_alpha   90.00
_cell.angle_beta   90.00
_cell.angle_gamma   90.00
#
_symmetry.space_group_name_H-M   'P 1'
#
loop_
_entity.id
_entity.type
_entity.pdbx_description
1 polymer ?
#
loop_
_entity_poly.entity_id
_entity_poly.type
_entity_poly.pdbx_seq_one_letter_code
_entity_poly.pdbx_strand_id
1 'polypeptide(L)' 'MIKNDQEYQVTLERISYFQRQVERLRQVEKNPTNYRLSVSGYLAELDRMYLEIREYLWLHPVELAAKPVA' A
#
# COMPACT_ATOMS: atom_id res chain seq x y z
N MET A 1 4.15 1.00 9.20
CA MET A 1 5.54 0.52 9.20
C MET A 1 5.53 -0.99 9.42
N ILE A 2 5.97 -1.74 8.40
CA ILE A 2 5.97 -3.21 8.36
C ILE A 2 7.13 -3.75 9.20
N LYS A 3 6.86 -4.72 10.06
CA LYS A 3 7.84 -5.27 11.02
C LYS A 3 8.26 -6.71 10.74
N ASN A 4 7.48 -7.44 9.95
CA ASN A 4 7.69 -8.86 9.69
C ASN A 4 7.06 -9.27 8.35
N ASP A 5 7.33 -10.51 7.93
CA ASP A 5 6.83 -11.06 6.67
C ASP A 5 5.30 -11.12 6.62
N GLN A 6 4.62 -11.35 7.76
CA GLN A 6 3.16 -11.39 7.79
C GLN A 6 2.55 -10.03 7.46
N GLU A 7 3.04 -8.96 8.09
CA GLU A 7 2.62 -7.58 7.81
C GLU A 7 2.99 -7.15 6.38
N TYR A 8 4.10 -7.66 5.84
CA TYR A 8 4.48 -7.45 4.45
C TYR A 8 3.44 -8.06 3.50
N GLN A 9 3.06 -9.33 3.71
CA GLN A 9 2.03 -10.00 2.89
C GLN A 9 0.67 -9.30 2.98
N VAL A 10 0.23 -8.94 4.18
CA VAL A 10 -1.01 -8.18 4.38
C VAL A 10 -0.97 -6.84 3.62
N THR A 11 0.18 -6.17 3.62
CA THR A 11 0.32 -4.90 2.88
C THR A 11 0.24 -5.11 1.37
N LEU A 12 0.83 -6.18 0.82
CA LEU A 12 0.70 -6.55 -0.59
C LEU A 12 -0.76 -6.84 -0.99
N GLU A 13 -1.49 -7.58 -0.16
CA GLU A 13 -2.91 -7.87 -0.40
C GLU A 13 -3.77 -6.60 -0.41
N ARG A 14 -3.50 -5.68 0.52
CA ARG A 14 -4.17 -4.37 0.58
C ARG A 14 -3.87 -3.52 -0.65
N ILE A 15 -2.62 -3.48 -1.12
CA ILE A 15 -2.24 -2.80 -2.36
C ILE A 15 -3.04 -3.36 -3.53
N SER A 16 -3.07 -4.70 -3.69
CA SER A 16 -3.83 -5.37 -4.75
C SER A 16 -5.32 -5.02 -4.70
N TYR A 17 -5.92 -4.99 -3.52
CA TYR A 17 -7.31 -4.58 -3.35
C TYR A 17 -7.53 -3.11 -3.77
N PHE A 18 -6.67 -2.19 -3.33
CA PHE A 18 -6.80 -0.76 -3.64
C PHE A 18 -6.64 -0.49 -5.14
N GLN A 19 -5.69 -1.16 -5.79
CA GLN A 19 -5.50 -1.07 -7.24
C GLN A 19 -6.76 -1.51 -8.00
N ARG A 20 -7.38 -2.65 -7.63
CA ARG A 20 -8.64 -3.10 -8.24
C ARG A 20 -9.78 -2.11 -8.05
N GLN A 21 -9.86 -1.42 -6.92
CA GLN A 21 -10.88 -0.37 -6.72
C GLN A 21 -10.65 0.82 -7.65
N VAL A 22 -9.41 1.28 -7.78
CA VAL A 22 -9.07 2.38 -8.70
C VAL A 22 -9.34 1.97 -10.16
N GLU A 23 -8.95 0.77 -10.56
CA GLU A 23 -9.22 0.22 -11.89
C GLU A 23 -10.72 0.14 -12.18
N ARG A 24 -11.53 -0.32 -11.21
CA ARG A 24 -12.98 -0.32 -11.33
C ARG A 24 -13.53 1.08 -11.50
N LEU A 25 -13.09 2.04 -10.69
CA LEU A 25 -13.52 3.45 -10.77
C LEU A 25 -13.19 4.08 -12.12
N ARG A 26 -12.05 3.73 -12.73
CA ARG A 26 -11.68 4.16 -14.09
C ARG A 26 -12.69 3.72 -15.16
N GLN A 27 -13.39 2.62 -14.95
CA GLN A 27 -14.37 2.08 -15.91
C GLN A 27 -15.77 2.63 -15.68
N VAL A 28 -16.15 2.92 -14.43
CA VAL A 28 -17.55 3.20 -14.06
C VAL A 28 -17.86 4.68 -13.81
N GLU A 29 -16.91 5.47 -13.34
CA GLU A 29 -17.14 6.90 -13.08
C GLU A 29 -16.87 7.71 -14.35
N LYS A 30 -17.91 8.39 -14.85
CA LYS A 30 -17.86 9.15 -16.10
C LYS A 30 -17.55 10.63 -15.89
N ASN A 31 -17.76 11.15 -14.69
CA ASN A 31 -17.44 12.52 -14.35
C ASN A 31 -15.98 12.62 -13.87
N PRO A 32 -15.09 13.36 -14.58
CA PRO A 32 -13.68 13.43 -14.23
C PRO A 32 -13.39 14.02 -12.85
N THR A 33 -14.21 14.96 -12.38
CA THR A 33 -14.07 15.57 -11.06
C THR A 33 -14.43 14.57 -9.97
N ASN A 34 -15.55 13.87 -10.12
CA ASN A 34 -15.95 12.81 -9.17
C ASN A 34 -14.94 11.67 -9.15
N TYR A 35 -14.40 11.28 -10.31
CA TYR A 35 -13.36 10.27 -10.41
C TYR A 35 -12.14 10.67 -9.56
N ARG A 36 -11.60 11.88 -9.78
CA ARG A 36 -10.43 12.39 -9.05
C ARG A 36 -10.67 12.45 -7.55
N LEU A 37 -11.84 12.93 -7.11
CA LEU A 37 -12.22 12.96 -5.71
C LEU A 37 -12.34 11.55 -5.11
N SER A 38 -12.85 10.58 -5.88
CA SER A 38 -13.05 9.20 -5.43
C SER A 38 -11.73 8.42 -5.34
N VAL A 39 -10.78 8.64 -6.27
CA VAL A 39 -9.52 7.87 -6.31
C VAL A 39 -8.40 8.48 -5.48
N SER A 40 -8.47 9.77 -5.12
CA SER A 40 -7.37 10.48 -4.44
C SER A 40 -6.94 9.79 -3.13
N GLY A 41 -7.90 9.37 -2.31
CA GLY A 41 -7.62 8.65 -1.07
C GLY A 41 -6.97 7.28 -1.29
N TYR A 42 -7.42 6.53 -2.30
CA TYR A 42 -6.80 5.24 -2.65
C TYR A 42 -5.36 5.42 -3.11
N LEU A 43 -5.10 6.43 -3.96
CA LEU A 43 -3.75 6.69 -4.48
C LEU A 43 -2.79 7.15 -3.36
N ALA A 44 -3.25 8.03 -2.45
CA ALA A 44 -2.44 8.45 -1.31
C ALA A 44 -2.08 7.27 -0.37
N GLU A 45 -3.01 6.36 -0.10
CA GLU A 45 -2.73 5.17 0.68
C GLU A 45 -1.82 4.18 -0.04
N LEU A 46 -1.94 4.05 -1.37
CA LEU A 46 -1.01 3.27 -2.19
C LEU A 46 0.42 3.82 -2.07
N ASP A 47 0.60 5.13 -2.20
CA ASP A 47 1.91 5.77 -2.07
C ASP A 47 2.53 5.50 -0.68
N ARG A 48 1.73 5.63 0.38
CA ARG A 48 2.16 5.30 1.75
C ARG A 48 2.57 3.83 1.88
N MET A 49 1.76 2.89 1.39
CA MET A 49 2.06 1.46 1.49
C MET A 49 3.27 1.05 0.65
N TYR A 50 3.45 1.65 -0.54
CA TYR A 50 4.65 1.41 -1.35
C TYR A 50 5.92 1.92 -0.67
N LEU A 51 5.85 3.05 0.04
CA LEU A 51 6.96 3.51 0.87
C LEU A 51 7.28 2.51 1.97
N GLU A 52 6.27 2.03 2.71
CA GLU A 52 6.47 1.06 3.79
C GLU A 52 7.07 -0.27 3.30
N ILE A 53 6.63 -0.77 2.14
CA ILE A 53 7.21 -1.95 1.49
C ILE A 53 8.68 -1.70 1.13
N ARG A 54 8.98 -0.55 0.54
CA ARG A 54 10.35 -0.21 0.15
C ARG A 54 11.27 -0.15 1.36
N GLU A 55 10.82 0.50 2.43
CA GLU A 55 11.56 0.58 3.70
C GLU A 55 11.78 -0.81 4.31
N TYR A 56 10.77 -1.67 4.29
CA TYR A 56 10.88 -3.04 4.78
C TYR A 56 11.88 -3.87 3.97
N LEU A 57 11.77 -3.85 2.64
CA LEU A 57 12.66 -4.61 1.75
C LEU A 57 14.09 -4.07 1.71
N TRP A 58 14.29 -2.81 2.10
CA TRP A 58 15.63 -2.23 2.26
C TRP A 58 16.39 -2.82 3.45
N LEU A 59 15.67 -3.25 4.50
CA LEU A 59 16.27 -3.84 5.69
C LEU A 59 16.58 -5.32 5.46
N HIS A 60 17.81 -5.74 5.74
CA HIS A 60 18.15 -7.16 5.68
C HIS A 60 17.47 -7.92 6.85
N PRO A 61 17.02 -9.17 6.66
CA PRO A 61 16.37 -9.96 7.72
C PRO A 61 17.16 -10.05 9.04
N VAL A 62 18.49 -10.04 8.97
CA VAL A 62 19.38 -10.02 10.16
C VAL A 62 19.22 -8.72 10.96
N GLU A 63 19.05 -7.58 10.29
CA GLU A 63 18.83 -6.28 10.95
C GLU A 63 17.43 -6.19 11.56
N LEU A 64 16.44 -6.82 10.92
CA LEU A 64 15.08 -6.94 11.45
C LEU A 64 15.04 -7.81 12.71
N ALA A 65 15.78 -8.91 12.75
CA ALA A 65 15.88 -9.80 13.91
C ALA A 65 16.65 -9.16 15.09
N ALA A 66 17.54 -8.20 14.82
CA ALA A 66 18.33 -7.51 15.83
C ALA A 66 17.60 -6.32 16.49
N LYS A 67 16.46 -5.87 15.94
CA LYS A 67 15.64 -4.84 16.58
C LYS A 67 14.87 -5.44 17.76
N PRO A 68 15.09 -4.96 19.00
CA PRO A 68 14.26 -5.37 20.12
C PRO A 68 12.83 -4.90 19.85
N VAL A 69 11.85 -5.75 20.17
CA VAL A 69 10.44 -5.37 20.19
C VAL A 69 10.29 -4.32 21.30
N ALA A 70 10.15 -3.05 20.90
CA ALA A 70 9.79 -1.94 21.78
C ALA A 70 8.26 -1.88 21.96
#